data_AF-A0A535N3J3-F1
#
_entry.id   AF-A0A535N3J3-F1
#
_cell.length_a   1.000
_cell.length_b   1.000
_cell.length_c   1.000
_cell.angle_alpha   90.00
_cell.angle_beta   90.00
_cell.angle_gamma   90.00
#
_symmetry.space_group_name_H-M   'P 1'
#
loop_
_entity.id
_entity.type
_entity.pdbx_description
1 polymer ?
#
loop_
_entity_poly.entity_id
_entity_poly.type
_entity_poly.pdbx_seq_one_letter_code
_entity_poly.pdbx_strand_id
1 'polypeptide(L)'
;EAALARHEFLNAVELASRASAISPPREDALRVEMIALCQLGRRSESLIRYRDCEVYLRREVRCRPDPLTSRLEERLRHGDCPTIREAQTEFLSAMTS
;
A
#
# COMPACT_ATOMS: atom_id res chain seq x y z
N GLU A 1 -22.27 -9.09 -5.11
CA GLU A 1 -21.30 -8.50 -4.14
C GLU A 1 -19.86 -8.48 -4.66
N ALA A 2 -19.31 -9.58 -5.21
CA ALA A 2 -17.91 -9.61 -5.69
C ALA A 2 -17.54 -8.60 -6.81
N ALA A 3 -18.50 -8.20 -7.66
CA ALA A 3 -18.29 -7.20 -8.71
C ALA A 3 -18.15 -5.77 -8.16
N LEU A 4 -18.85 -5.45 -7.06
CA LEU A 4 -18.77 -4.14 -6.40
C LEU A 4 -17.41 -3.99 -5.71
N ALA A 5 -16.98 -5.01 -4.97
CA ALA A 5 -15.66 -5.02 -4.33
C ALA A 5 -14.52 -4.84 -5.34
N ARG A 6 -14.57 -5.55 -6.48
CA ARG A 6 -13.60 -5.38 -7.58
C ARG A 6 -13.58 -3.96 -8.14
N HIS A 7 -14.74 -3.34 -8.31
CA HIS A 7 -14.84 -1.98 -8.82
C HIS A 7 -14.28 -0.95 -7.82
N GLU A 8 -14.56 -1.12 -6.53
CA GLU A 8 -14.01 -0.28 -5.46
C GLU A 8 -12.48 -0.37 -5.39
N PHE A 9 -11.89 -1.56 -5.59
CA PHE A 9 -10.44 -1.72 -5.62
C PHE A 9 -9.79 -1.03 -6.82
N LEU A 10 -10.41 -1.07 -8.00
CA LEU A 10 -9.90 -0.37 -9.19
C LEU A 10 -9.90 1.15 -8.99
N ASN A 11 -10.98 1.69 -8.42
CA ASN A 11 -11.07 3.12 -8.10
C ASN A 11 -10.03 3.53 -7.04
N ALA A 12 -9.77 2.69 -6.04
CA ALA A 12 -8.75 2.94 -5.02
C ALA A 12 -7.33 3.00 -5.63
N VAL A 13 -7.02 2.12 -6.59
CA VAL A 13 -5.74 2.10 -7.32
C VAL A 13 -5.59 3.38 -8.16
N GLU A 14 -6.63 3.79 -8.90
CA GLU A 14 -6.58 5.03 -9.69
C GLU A 14 -6.39 6.26 -8.80
N LEU A 15 -7.09 6.34 -7.67
CA LEU A 15 -7.00 7.47 -6.76
C LEU A 15 -5.61 7.55 -6.11
N ALA A 16 -5.05 6.42 -5.66
CA ALA A 16 -3.71 6.36 -5.07
C ALA A 16 -2.62 6.71 -6.09
N SER A 17 -2.77 6.26 -7.34
CA SER A 17 -1.87 6.58 -8.44
C SER A 17 -1.87 8.08 -8.75
N ARG A 18 -3.06 8.71 -8.82
CA ARG A 18 -3.20 10.16 -9.01
C ARG A 18 -2.63 10.96 -7.84
N ALA A 19 -2.81 10.49 -6.60
CA ALA A 19 -2.28 11.15 -5.41
C ALA A 19 -0.74 11.12 -5.35
N SER A 20 -0.14 10.02 -5.82
CA SER A 20 1.32 9.84 -5.92
C SER A 20 1.97 10.71 -7.01
N ALA A 21 1.20 11.11 -8.03
CA ALA A 21 1.68 11.98 -9.11
C ALA A 21 1.83 13.46 -8.70
N ILE A 22 1.19 13.89 -7.60
CA ILE A 22 1.09 15.31 -7.20
C ILE A 22 2.11 15.69 -6.10
N SER A 23 2.61 14.74 -5.31
CA SER A 23 3.57 14.99 -4.22
C SER A 23 4.44 13.74 -3.95
N PRO A 24 5.74 13.90 -3.60
CA PRO A 24 6.62 12.81 -3.16
C PRO A 24 5.94 11.89 -2.12
N PRO A 25 6.30 10.60 -2.10
CA PRO A 25 5.34 9.51 -2.00
C PRO A 25 4.57 9.57 -0.69
N ARG A 26 3.26 9.68 -0.84
CA ARG A 26 2.31 9.46 0.23
C ARG A 26 2.24 7.96 0.51
N GLU A 27 3.04 7.51 1.47
CA GLU A 27 3.16 6.10 1.85
C GLU A 27 1.82 5.52 2.36
N ASP A 28 0.91 6.36 2.84
CA ASP A 28 -0.50 6.03 3.11
C ASP A 28 -1.27 5.59 1.86
N ALA A 29 -1.15 6.33 0.75
CA ALA A 29 -1.76 5.96 -0.52
C ALA A 29 -1.12 4.70 -1.11
N LEU A 30 0.20 4.57 -1.00
CA LEU A 30 0.93 3.37 -1.41
C LEU A 30 0.43 2.12 -0.69
N ARG A 31 0.21 2.18 0.63
CA ARG A 31 -0.31 1.05 1.41
C ARG A 31 -1.69 0.59 0.90
N VAL A 32 -2.57 1.53 0.58
CA VAL A 32 -3.89 1.22 -0.01
C VAL A 32 -3.75 0.53 -1.37
N GLU A 33 -2.87 1.05 -2.24
CA GLU A 33 -2.58 0.45 -3.54
C GLU A 33 -2.02 -0.98 -3.39
N MET A 34 -1.07 -1.16 -2.48
CA MET A 34 -0.44 -2.45 -2.19
C MET A 34 -1.46 -3.50 -1.73
N ILE A 35 -2.38 -3.11 -0.85
CA ILE A 35 -3.46 -3.97 -0.36
C ILE A 35 -4.43 -4.31 -1.49
N ALA A 36 -4.87 -3.31 -2.27
CA ALA A 36 -5.80 -3.53 -3.38
C ALA A 36 -5.21 -4.46 -4.44
N LEU A 37 -3.94 -4.28 -4.82
CA LEU A 37 -3.23 -5.16 -5.74
C LEU A 37 -3.15 -6.59 -5.20
N CYS A 38 -2.86 -6.76 -3.91
CA CYS A 38 -2.84 -8.08 -3.30
C CYS A 38 -4.21 -8.76 -3.31
N GLN A 39 -5.28 -8.04 -2.95
CA GLN A 39 -6.67 -8.54 -2.97
C GLN A 39 -7.14 -8.93 -4.38
N LEU A 40 -6.58 -8.31 -5.41
CA LEU A 40 -6.81 -8.67 -6.82
C LEU A 40 -5.97 -9.86 -7.30
N GLY A 41 -5.17 -10.48 -6.43
CA GLY A 41 -4.23 -11.56 -6.78
C GLY A 41 -2.94 -11.06 -7.45
N ARG A 42 -2.75 -9.74 -7.56
CA ARG A 42 -1.60 -9.07 -8.20
C ARG A 42 -0.51 -8.75 -7.16
N ARG A 43 -0.19 -9.72 -6.30
CA ARG A 43 0.78 -9.56 -5.20
C ARG A 43 2.18 -9.15 -5.70
N SER A 44 2.61 -9.71 -6.82
CA SER A 44 3.90 -9.38 -7.43
C SER A 44 3.99 -7.89 -7.78
N GLU A 45 2.90 -7.32 -8.28
CA GLU A 45 2.83 -5.89 -8.61
C GLU A 45 2.83 -5.04 -7.35
N SER A 46 2.12 -5.45 -6.30
CA SER A 46 2.17 -4.80 -4.99
C SER A 46 3.60 -4.66 -4.45
N LEU A 47 4.39 -5.73 -4.51
CA LEU A 47 5.79 -5.73 -4.07
C LEU A 47 6.69 -4.86 -4.96
N ILE A 48 6.40 -4.78 -6.27
CA ILE A 48 7.10 -3.85 -7.18
C ILE A 48 6.83 -2.40 -6.77
N ARG A 49 5.58 -2.04 -6.45
CA ARG A 49 5.22 -0.68 -6.01
C ARG A 49 5.93 -0.27 -4.72
N TYR A 50 6.04 -1.18 -3.75
CA TYR A 50 6.88 -0.94 -2.57
C TYR A 50 8.33 -0.66 -2.94
N ARG A 51 8.92 -1.51 -3.80
CA ARG A 51 10.32 -1.38 -4.19
C ARG A 51 10.60 -0.04 -4.89
N ASP A 52 9.71 0.39 -5.77
CA ASP A 52 9.81 1.70 -6.45
C ASP A 52 9.80 2.85 -5.43
N CYS A 53 8.90 2.78 -4.44
CA CYS A 53 8.86 3.74 -3.34
C CYS A 53 10.15 3.73 -2.51
N GLU A 54 10.64 2.55 -2.13
CA GLU A 54 11.88 2.41 -1.36
C GLU A 54 13.07 3.01 -2.12
N VAL A 55 13.18 2.72 -3.41
CA VAL A 55 14.25 3.27 -4.27
C VAL A 55 14.16 4.79 -4.32
N TYR A 56 12.96 5.34 -4.49
CA TYR A 56 12.75 6.79 -4.50
C TYR A 56 13.12 7.43 -3.15
N LEU A 57 12.59 6.90 -2.04
CA LEU A 57 12.83 7.44 -0.70
C LEU A 57 14.32 7.42 -0.34
N ARG A 58 15.03 6.34 -0.69
CA ARG A 58 16.47 6.23 -0.43
C ARG A 58 17.29 7.19 -1.28
N ARG A 59 16.94 7.37 -2.56
CA ARG A 59 17.72 8.19 -3.51
C ARG A 59 17.44 9.67 -3.36
N GLU A 60 16.16 10.04 -3.37
CA GLU A 60 15.72 11.43 -3.47
C GLU A 60 15.53 12.06 -2.09
N VAL A 61 14.96 11.30 -1.13
CA VAL A 61 14.59 11.82 0.19
C VAL A 61 15.63 11.45 1.28
N ARG A 62 16.54 10.52 0.97
CA ARG A 62 17.53 9.93 1.90
C ARG A 62 16.91 9.35 3.18
N CYS A 63 15.70 8.85 3.09
CA CYS A 63 15.01 8.17 4.18
C CYS A 63 14.67 6.71 3.82
N ARG A 64 14.16 5.97 4.80
CA ARG A 64 13.58 4.64 4.59
C ARG A 64 12.06 4.77 4.55
N PRO A 65 11.35 3.80 3.93
CA PRO A 65 9.91 3.69 4.07
C PRO A 65 9.49 3.67 5.54
N ASP A 66 8.32 4.19 5.82
CA ASP A 66 7.74 4.21 7.16
C ASP A 66 7.59 2.76 7.70
N PRO A 67 7.58 2.59 9.03
CA PRO A 67 7.47 1.26 9.65
C PRO A 67 6.19 0.49 9.29
N LEU A 68 5.05 1.17 9.11
CA LEU A 68 3.78 0.55 8.72
C LEU A 68 3.85 0.03 7.27
N THR A 69 4.47 0.80 6.38
CA THR A 69 4.67 0.43 4.97
C THR A 69 5.62 -0.74 4.84
N SER A 70 6.71 -0.75 5.61
CA SER A 70 7.65 -1.88 5.69
C SER A 70 7.01 -3.14 6.26
N ARG A 71 6.18 -3.01 7.31
CA ARG A 71 5.46 -4.14 7.90
C ARG A 71 4.41 -4.73 6.97
N LEU A 72 3.68 -3.89 6.23
CA LEU A 72 2.74 -4.36 5.21
C LEU A 72 3.46 -5.19 4.16
N GLU A 73 4.60 -4.71 3.69
CA GLU A 73 5.40 -5.42 2.70
C GLU A 73 5.84 -6.80 3.21
N GLU A 74 6.31 -6.90 4.46
CA GLU A 74 6.71 -8.16 5.07
C GLU A 74 5.55 -9.17 5.09
N ARG A 75 4.35 -8.73 5.49
CA ARG A 75 3.13 -9.55 5.46
C ARG A 75 2.83 -10.06 4.06
N LEU A 76 2.89 -9.18 3.07
CA LEU A 76 2.65 -9.53 1.68
C LEU A 76 3.69 -10.54 1.15
N ARG A 77 4.95 -10.46 1.58
CA ARG A 77 5.96 -11.48 1.24
C ARG A 77 5.59 -12.86 1.78
N HIS A 78 5.05 -12.92 2.99
CA HIS A 78 4.54 -14.15 3.63
C HIS A 78 3.19 -14.64 3.08
N GLY A 79 2.57 -13.91 2.15
CA GLY A 79 1.27 -14.26 1.57
C GLY A 79 0.09 -13.87 2.45
N ASP A 80 0.33 -13.14 3.54
CA ASP A 80 -0.71 -12.56 4.36
C ASP A 80 -1.21 -11.27 3.68
N CYS A 81 -2.44 -11.34 3.18
CA CYS A 81 -3.09 -10.29 2.41
C CYS A 81 -4.18 -9.62 3.25
N PRO A 82 -3.86 -8.55 4.00
CA PRO A 82 -4.87 -7.86 4.77
C PRO A 82 -5.90 -7.20 3.85
N THR A 83 -7.10 -6.99 4.38
CA THR A 83 -8.08 -6.08 3.79
C THR A 83 -7.76 -4.63 4.15
N ILE A 84 -8.30 -3.67 3.37
CA ILE A 84 -8.13 -2.24 3.66
C ILE A 84 -8.63 -1.90 5.08
N ARG A 85 -9.74 -2.52 5.51
CA ARG A 85 -10.34 -2.29 6.83
C ARG A 85 -9.47 -2.82 7.96
N GLU A 86 -8.89 -4.01 7.82
CA GLU A 86 -7.98 -4.57 8.82
C GLU A 86 -6.73 -3.71 8.96
N ALA A 87 -6.16 -3.28 7.83
CA ALA A 87 -5.02 -2.39 7.82
C ALA A 87 -5.34 -1.05 8.49
N GLN A 88 -6.50 -0.44 8.21
CA GLN A 88 -6.94 0.79 8.86
C GLN A 88 -7.06 0.67 10.39
N THR A 89 -7.66 -0.42 10.89
CA THR A 89 -7.77 -0.69 12.33
C THR A 89 -6.40 -0.85 12.98
N GLU A 90 -5.49 -1.60 12.33
CA GLU A 90 -4.12 -1.80 12.81
C GLU A 90 -3.32 -0.49 12.84
N PHE A 91 -3.48 0.35 11.82
CA PHE A 91 -2.83 1.65 11.73
C PHE A 91 -3.33 2.63 12.81
N LEU A 92 -4.64 2.65 13.08
CA LEU A 92 -5.20 3.45 14.17
C LEU A 92 -4.69 2.98 15.52
N SER A 93 -4.61 1.66 15.74
CA SER A 93 -4.07 1.08 16.97
C SER A 93 -2.58 1.44 17.16
N ALA A 94 -1.78 1.40 16.10
CA ALA A 94 -0.34 1.68 16.14
C ALA A 94 0.00 3.15 16.43
N MET A 95 -0.94 4.09 16.22
CA MET A 95 -0.76 5.51 16.58
C MET A 95 -1.15 5.83 18.02
N THR A 96 -1.87 4.92 18.69
CA THR A 96 -2.37 5.10 20.07
C THR A 96 -1.52 4.38 21.13
N SER A 97 -0.43 3.72 20.72
CA SER A 97 0.52 2.99 21.58
C SER A 97 1.89 3.64 21.54
#